data_AF-A0A348XMP0-F1
#
_entry.id   AF-A0A348XMP0-F1
#
_cell.length_a   1.000
_cell.length_b   1.000
_cell.length_c   1.000
_cell.angle_alpha   90.00
_cell.angle_beta   90.00
_cell.angle_gamma   90.00
#
_symmetry.space_group_name_H-M   'P 1'
#
loop_
_entity.id
_entity.type
_entity.pdbx_description
1 polymer ?
#
loop_
_entity_poly.entity_id
_entity_poly.type
_entity_poly.pdbx_seq_one_letter_code
_entity_poly.pdbx_strand_id
1 'polypeptide(L)'
;MQLSKTERTYVWQETIDATGLAVLELDYRFRAETVCPGDELLVEYRTANGWETARTHAYDYALVAGQTYSGRVVFRAGEHDLTDSFRLRFRCTGQTTGKLVGLDDLWLRSRQAVLSQ
;
A
#
# COMPACT_ATOMS: atom_id res chain seq x y z
N MET A 1 28.79 7.48 -20.31
CA MET A 1 27.76 6.50 -20.70
C MET A 1 26.71 6.47 -19.60
N GLN A 2 25.61 7.20 -19.77
CA GLN A 2 24.55 7.29 -18.77
C GLN A 2 23.65 6.07 -18.97
N LEU A 3 23.79 5.07 -18.09
CA LEU A 3 22.90 3.91 -18.07
C LEU A 3 21.49 4.42 -17.75
N SER A 4 20.57 4.31 -18.71
CA SER A 4 19.16 4.64 -18.50
C SER A 4 18.61 3.73 -17.41
N LYS A 5 18.37 4.33 -16.25
CA LYS A 5 17.80 3.68 -15.08
C LYS A 5 16.38 3.27 -15.45
N THR A 6 16.20 2.02 -15.85
CA THR A 6 14.88 1.49 -16.17
C THR A 6 14.21 1.20 -14.84
N GLU A 7 13.56 2.22 -14.27
CA GLU A 7 12.76 2.11 -13.05
C GLU A 7 11.57 1.20 -13.35
N ARG A 8 11.66 -0.06 -12.91
CA ARG A 8 10.54 -1.02 -13.02
C ARG A 8 9.72 -0.91 -11.74
N THR A 9 8.62 -0.17 -11.83
CA THR A 9 7.66 -0.04 -10.75
C THR A 9 6.70 -1.22 -10.78
N TYR A 10 6.68 -2.05 -9.74
CA TYR A 10 5.65 -3.06 -9.53
C TYR A 10 4.50 -2.42 -8.75
N VAL A 11 3.29 -2.52 -9.30
CA VAL A 11 2.07 -1.97 -8.71
C VAL A 11 1.02 -3.05 -8.68
N TRP A 12 0.48 -3.31 -7.49
CA TRP A 12 -0.79 -4.02 -7.33
C TRP A 12 -1.84 -3.01 -6.86
N GLN A 13 -3.05 -3.08 -7.40
CA GLN A 13 -4.11 -2.10 -7.15
C GLN A 13 -5.47 -2.79 -7.08
N GLU A 14 -6.33 -2.30 -6.19
CA GLU A 14 -7.74 -2.72 -6.10
C GLU A 14 -8.69 -1.54 -6.03
N THR A 15 -9.95 -1.82 -6.38
CA THR A 15 -11.10 -0.92 -6.19
C THR A 15 -12.07 -1.57 -5.22
N ILE A 16 -12.53 -0.81 -4.23
CA ILE A 16 -13.39 -1.26 -3.14
C ILE A 16 -14.59 -0.31 -3.08
N ASP A 17 -15.79 -0.88 -2.97
CA ASP A 17 -16.95 -0.11 -2.56
C ASP A 17 -16.88 0.14 -1.05
N ALA A 18 -16.53 1.37 -0.68
CA ALA A 18 -16.41 1.82 0.71
C ALA A 18 -17.59 2.72 1.13
N THR A 19 -18.66 2.76 0.33
CA THR A 19 -19.80 3.64 0.57
C THR A 19 -20.50 3.30 1.89
N GLY A 20 -20.79 4.32 2.70
CA GLY A 20 -21.49 4.16 3.98
C GLY A 20 -20.65 3.53 5.09
N LEU A 21 -19.35 3.25 4.85
CA LEU A 21 -18.44 2.84 5.91
C LEU A 21 -18.04 4.06 6.76
N ALA A 22 -18.03 3.88 8.08
CA ALA A 22 -17.39 4.86 8.96
C ALA A 22 -15.87 4.69 8.94
N VAL A 23 -15.41 3.43 8.84
CA VAL A 23 -14.01 3.06 8.89
C VAL A 23 -13.75 1.90 7.93
N LEU A 24 -12.71 2.05 7.11
CA LEU A 24 -12.10 0.97 6.34
C LEU A 24 -10.70 0.69 6.90
N GLU A 25 -10.44 -0.55 7.29
CA GLU A 25 -9.15 -0.96 7.84
C GLU A 25 -8.48 -1.97 6.91
N LEU A 26 -7.23 -1.70 6.58
CA LEU A 26 -6.40 -2.59 5.80
C LEU A 26 -5.35 -3.20 6.71
N ASP A 27 -5.44 -4.51 6.94
CA ASP A 27 -4.38 -5.31 7.54
C ASP A 27 -3.68 -6.10 6.43
N TYR A 28 -2.36 -6.04 6.39
CA TYR A 28 -1.62 -6.70 5.31
C TYR A 28 -0.34 -7.31 5.83
N ARG A 29 0.09 -8.37 5.15
CA ARG A 29 1.42 -8.93 5.27
C ARG A 29 2.13 -8.86 3.93
N PHE A 30 3.43 -8.79 3.98
CA PHE A 30 4.28 -8.88 2.81
C PHE A 30 5.60 -9.53 3.17
N ARG A 31 6.19 -10.23 2.21
CA ARG A 31 7.50 -10.83 2.31
C ARG A 31 8.49 -10.06 1.43
N ALA A 32 9.52 -9.54 2.07
CA ALA A 32 10.60 -8.87 1.37
C ALA A 32 11.50 -9.94 0.72
N GLU A 33 11.36 -10.25 -0.58
CA GLU A 33 12.18 -11.30 -1.22
C GLU A 33 13.55 -10.76 -1.63
N THR A 34 13.58 -9.63 -2.33
CA THR A 34 14.83 -8.95 -2.74
C THR A 34 14.72 -7.46 -2.48
N VAL A 35 15.62 -6.92 -1.66
CA VAL A 35 15.57 -5.54 -1.20
C VAL A 35 16.93 -4.88 -1.32
N CYS A 36 16.97 -3.60 -1.67
CA CYS A 36 18.19 -2.81 -1.69
C CYS A 36 18.04 -1.59 -0.76
N PRO A 37 19.15 -1.12 -0.15
CA PRO A 37 19.15 0.15 0.54
C PRO A 37 18.58 1.28 -0.33
N GLY A 38 17.60 2.00 0.19
CA GLY A 38 16.92 3.11 -0.49
C GLY A 38 15.68 2.70 -1.30
N ASP A 39 15.25 1.44 -1.22
CA ASP A 39 13.93 1.06 -1.74
C ASP A 39 12.84 1.50 -0.77
N GLU A 40 11.59 1.53 -1.22
CA GLU A 40 10.42 1.63 -0.33
C GLU A 40 9.26 0.78 -0.84
N LEU A 41 8.44 0.28 0.09
CA LEU A 41 7.10 -0.21 -0.21
C LEU A 41 6.10 0.83 0.29
N LEU A 42 5.32 1.37 -0.64
CA LEU A 42 4.32 2.40 -0.39
C LEU A 42 2.94 1.76 -0.43
N VAL A 43 2.13 2.05 0.60
CA VAL A 43 0.69 1.80 0.59
C VAL A 43 0.01 3.12 0.32
N GLU A 44 -0.70 3.18 -0.80
CA GLU A 44 -1.27 4.41 -1.32
C GLU A 44 -2.77 4.27 -1.54
N TYR A 45 -3.49 5.38 -1.45
CA TYR A 45 -4.90 5.48 -1.80
C TYR A 45 -5.11 6.61 -2.82
N ARG A 46 -6.21 6.53 -3.57
CA ARG A 46 -6.55 7.52 -4.58
C ARG A 46 -7.33 8.68 -3.96
N THR A 47 -6.92 9.90 -4.30
CA THR A 47 -7.68 11.13 -4.05
C THR A 47 -8.02 11.82 -5.36
N ALA A 48 -8.77 12.93 -5.29
CA ALA A 48 -9.06 13.76 -6.45
C ALA A 48 -7.78 14.31 -7.12
N ASN A 49 -6.72 14.54 -6.32
CA ASN A 49 -5.46 15.15 -6.78
C ASN A 49 -4.42 14.12 -7.25
N GLY A 50 -4.63 12.83 -7.00
CA GLY A 50 -3.66 11.81 -7.38
C GLY A 50 -3.62 10.64 -6.42
N TRP A 51 -2.44 10.06 -6.26
CA TRP A 51 -2.17 9.01 -5.28
C TRP A 51 -1.49 9.63 -4.07
N GLU A 52 -1.97 9.32 -2.87
CA GLU A 52 -1.40 9.76 -1.61
C GLU A 52 -0.91 8.55 -0.80
N THR A 53 0.18 8.74 -0.04
CA THR A 53 0.81 7.66 0.73
C THR A 53 0.19 7.59 2.11
N ALA A 54 -0.48 6.48 2.42
CA ALA A 54 -0.98 6.20 3.76
C ALA A 54 0.09 5.58 4.66
N ARG A 55 1.05 4.84 4.08
CA ARG A 55 2.16 4.23 4.82
C ARG A 55 3.37 3.97 3.93
N THR A 56 4.55 4.20 4.48
CA THR A 56 5.85 3.89 3.88
C THR A 56 6.56 2.83 4.71
N HIS A 57 7.10 1.82 4.04
CA HIS A 57 8.07 0.87 4.58
C HIS A 57 9.40 1.10 3.87
N ALA A 58 10.31 1.83 4.52
CA ALA A 58 11.62 2.14 3.96
C ALA A 58 12.58 0.96 4.12
N TYR A 59 13.33 0.65 3.06
CA TYR A 59 14.39 -0.34 3.06
C TYR A 59 15.73 0.39 3.29
N ASP A 60 15.97 0.90 4.50
CA ASP A 60 17.28 1.45 4.87
C ASP A 60 18.04 0.49 5.79
N TYR A 61 17.40 -0.06 6.83
CA TYR A 61 17.96 -1.05 7.76
C TYR A 61 16.91 -1.96 8.45
N ALA A 62 15.60 -1.68 8.27
CA ALA A 62 14.53 -2.39 8.99
C ALA A 62 13.98 -3.65 8.27
N LEU A 63 14.24 -3.76 6.97
CA LEU A 63 13.67 -4.79 6.11
C LEU A 63 14.78 -5.71 5.58
N VAL A 64 14.67 -7.00 5.89
CA VAL A 64 15.65 -8.05 5.62
C VAL A 64 15.04 -9.04 4.62
N ALA A 65 15.82 -9.42 3.62
CA ALA A 65 15.39 -10.40 2.62
C ALA A 65 14.93 -11.71 3.28
N GLY A 66 13.85 -12.29 2.76
CA GLY A 66 13.20 -13.49 3.25
C GLY A 66 12.29 -13.32 4.47
N GLN A 67 12.25 -12.13 5.10
CA GLN A 67 11.42 -11.86 6.27
C GLN A 67 10.02 -11.38 5.89
N THR A 68 9.07 -11.68 6.77
CA THR A 68 7.66 -11.25 6.66
C THR A 68 7.41 -10.07 7.57
N TYR A 69 6.68 -9.09 7.04
CA TYR A 69 6.30 -7.87 7.71
C TYR A 69 4.78 -7.73 7.69
N SER A 70 4.25 -6.99 8.64
CA SER A 70 2.83 -6.64 8.69
C SER A 70 2.64 -5.14 8.82
N GLY A 71 1.56 -4.63 8.24
CA GLY A 71 1.14 -3.25 8.44
C GLY A 71 -0.37 -3.16 8.61
N ARG A 72 -0.77 -2.03 9.20
CA ARG A 72 -2.17 -1.63 9.30
C ARG A 72 -2.32 -0.19 8.86
N VAL A 73 -3.35 0.07 8.06
CA VAL A 73 -3.81 1.41 7.66
C VAL A 73 -5.29 1.53 7.98
N VAL A 74 -5.70 2.69 8.47
CA VAL A 74 -7.09 2.98 8.84
C VAL A 74 -7.54 4.22 8.08
N PHE A 75 -8.59 4.08 7.27
CA PHE A 75 -9.24 5.16 6.55
C PHE A 75 -10.58 5.47 7.23
N ARG A 76 -10.78 6.72 7.65
CA ARG A 76 -12.00 7.18 8.31
C ARG A 76 -12.81 8.10 7.41
N ALA A 77 -14.13 7.94 7.45
CA ALA A 77 -15.05 8.90 6.85
C ALA A 77 -14.83 10.29 7.48
N GLY A 78 -14.80 11.33 6.64
CA GLY A 78 -14.51 12.72 7.04
C GLY A 78 -13.03 13.11 6.94
N GLU A 79 -12.12 12.13 6.99
CA GLU A 79 -10.69 12.33 6.68
C GLU A 79 -10.36 11.86 5.25
N HIS A 80 -11.06 10.82 4.79
CA HIS A 80 -10.86 10.19 3.50
C HIS A 80 -12.20 10.08 2.77
N ASP A 81 -12.14 10.16 1.45
CA ASP A 81 -13.30 10.00 0.57
C ASP A 81 -13.60 8.50 0.37
N LEU A 82 -14.45 7.93 1.22
CA LEU A 82 -14.85 6.53 1.19
C LEU A 82 -16.02 6.35 0.21
N THR A 83 -15.71 6.30 -1.08
CA THR A 83 -16.68 6.17 -2.17
C THR A 83 -16.88 4.71 -2.61
N ASP A 84 -17.80 4.51 -3.56
CA ASP A 84 -18.03 3.26 -4.29
C ASP A 84 -16.82 2.80 -5.14
N SER A 85 -15.84 3.67 -5.27
CA SER A 85 -14.67 3.53 -6.14
C SER A 85 -13.39 3.88 -5.38
N PHE A 86 -13.37 3.63 -4.07
CA PHE A 86 -12.19 3.78 -3.24
C PHE A 86 -11.08 2.88 -3.80
N ARG A 87 -9.94 3.48 -4.13
CA ARG A 87 -8.82 2.76 -4.76
C ARG A 87 -7.62 2.77 -3.85
N LEU A 88 -7.02 1.60 -3.69
CA LEU A 88 -5.77 1.42 -2.97
C LEU A 88 -4.75 0.70 -3.85
N ARG A 89 -3.47 0.96 -3.61
CA ARG A 89 -2.38 0.26 -4.29
C ARG A 89 -1.17 0.06 -3.39
N PHE A 90 -0.40 -0.95 -3.72
CA PHE A 90 0.93 -1.19 -3.17
C PHE A 90 1.94 -0.93 -4.27
N ARG A 91 2.92 -0.06 -4.01
CA ARG A 91 3.92 0.33 -4.98
C ARG A 91 5.31 0.20 -4.41
N CYS A 92 6.17 -0.54 -5.09
CA CYS A 92 7.60 -0.58 -4.76
C CYS A 92 8.33 0.54 -5.50
N THR A 93 9.05 1.38 -4.76
CA THR A 93 9.96 2.40 -5.31
C THR A 93 11.38 1.90 -5.11
N GLY A 94 12.23 2.06 -6.12
CA GLY A 94 13.63 1.71 -5.94
C GLY A 94 14.40 1.60 -7.24
N GLN A 95 15.71 1.75 -7.10
CA GLN A 95 16.58 2.19 -8.19
C GLN A 95 17.38 1.08 -8.91
N THR A 96 17.27 -0.17 -8.47
CA THR A 96 18.03 -1.33 -8.99
C THR A 96 17.09 -2.37 -9.62
N THR A 97 17.57 -3.01 -10.70
CA THR A 97 16.85 -4.06 -11.43
C THR A 97 16.80 -5.37 -10.64
N GLY A 98 15.68 -6.10 -10.71
CA GLY A 98 15.54 -7.46 -10.15
C GLY A 98 14.74 -7.59 -8.87
N LYS A 99 13.90 -6.60 -8.53
CA LYS A 99 13.14 -6.59 -7.28
C LYS A 99 11.87 -7.41 -7.37
N LEU A 100 11.80 -8.45 -6.56
CA LEU A 100 10.60 -9.16 -6.18
C LEU A 100 10.28 -8.77 -4.74
N VAL A 101 9.09 -8.21 -4.53
CA VAL A 101 8.43 -8.19 -3.22
C VAL A 101 7.24 -9.13 -3.39
N GLY A 102 7.26 -10.23 -2.64
CA GLY A 102 6.11 -11.13 -2.57
C GLY A 102 5.09 -10.52 -1.62
N LEU A 103 3.89 -10.21 -2.12
CA LEU A 103 2.76 -9.90 -1.25
C LEU A 103 2.09 -11.22 -0.89
N ASP A 104 2.44 -11.76 0.28
CA ASP A 104 1.74 -12.91 0.86
C ASP A 104 0.77 -12.41 1.93
N ASP A 105 -0.51 -12.71 1.76
CA ASP A 105 -1.65 -12.44 2.64
C ASP A 105 -2.10 -10.97 2.79
N LEU A 106 -3.16 -10.61 2.05
CA LEU A 106 -3.89 -9.34 2.19
C LEU A 106 -5.25 -9.53 2.86
N TRP A 107 -5.52 -8.78 3.93
CA TRP A 107 -6.77 -8.86 4.69
C TRP A 107 -7.44 -7.49 4.79
N LEU A 108 -8.52 -7.31 4.04
CA LEU A 108 -9.35 -6.11 4.16
C LEU A 108 -10.44 -6.32 5.20
N ARG A 109 -10.58 -5.40 6.15
CA ARG A 109 -11.63 -5.39 7.18
C ARG A 109 -12.39 -4.08 7.12
N SER A 110 -13.71 -4.14 7.10
CA SER A 110 -14.57 -2.94 7.08
C SER A 110 -15.45 -2.87 8.32
N ARG A 111 -15.74 -1.64 8.76
CA ARG A 111 -16.75 -1.37 9.79
C ARG A 111 -17.75 -0.35 9.28
N GLN A 112 -19.00 -0.76 9.20
CA GLN A 112 -20.11 0.12 8.85
C GLN A 112 -20.37 1.16 9.95
N ALA A 113 -20.82 2.34 9.55
CA ALA A 113 -21.40 3.29 10.49
C ALA A 113 -22.67 2.67 11.09
N VAL A 114 -22.76 2.56 12.41
CA VAL A 114 -24.04 2.25 13.04
C VAL A 114 -24.88 3.52 12.94
N LEU A 115 -25.79 3.57 11.97
CA LEU A 115 -26.84 4.58 11.97
C LEU A 115 -27.77 4.24 13.13
N SER A 116 -27.65 4.97 14.24
CA SER A 116 -28.69 4.97 15.27
C SER A 116 -29.97 5.50 14.63
N GLN A 117 -30.99 4.65 14.53
CA GLN A 117 -32.35 5.00 14.13
C GLN A 117 -33.00 5.94 15.15
#